data_AF-T2FFZ7-F1
#
_entry.id   AF-T2FFZ7-F1
#
_cell.length_a   1.000
_cell.length_b   1.000
_cell.length_c   1.000
_cell.angle_alpha   90.00
_cell.angle_beta   90.00
_cell.angle_gamma   90.00
#
_symmetry.space_group_name_H-M   'P 1'
#
loop_
_entity.id
_entity.type
_entity.pdbx_description
1 polymer ?
#
loop_
_entity_poly.entity_id
_entity_poly.type
_entity_poly.pdbx_seq_one_letter_code
_entity_poly.pdbx_strand_id
1 'polypeptide(L)'
;LKFVRPNQGTCYNQRPIVSVGDEVEKGEILADGPSMEKGELALGRNVMVGFMTWDGYNYEDAIIMSERLVKDDVYTSIHIEEYESEARDTKLGPEEITRDIPNVGEDALRNLDERGIIRVGAEVKDGDLLVGKVTPKGVTELTAEERLLHAIFGEKAREVRDTSLRVPHGGGGIIHDVKVFNREDGDELPPGVNQLVRVYIVQKRKISEGDKMAGRHGNKGVISKILPEEDMPYLPDGTPIDIMLNPLGVPSRMNIGQVLELHLGMAARRLGLHVASPVFDGAREEDVWETLEEAGMSRDAKTVL
;
A
#
# COMPACT_ATOMS: atom_id res chain seq x y z
N LEU A 1 4.55 18.63 5.12
CA LEU A 1 4.26 17.93 3.85
C LEU A 1 3.10 16.96 4.05
N LYS A 2 2.14 16.92 3.10
CA LYS A 2 0.94 16.07 3.18
C LYS A 2 0.84 15.21 1.93
N PHE A 3 0.71 13.89 2.12
CA PHE A 3 0.45 12.90 1.05
C PHE A 3 1.35 13.03 -0.18
N VAL A 4 2.66 13.18 0.03
CA VAL A 4 3.64 13.29 -1.05
C VAL A 4 4.17 11.90 -1.40
N ARG A 5 4.36 11.63 -2.70
CA ARG A 5 4.96 10.39 -3.20
C ARG A 5 6.49 10.38 -3.01
N PRO A 6 7.06 9.40 -2.28
CA PRO A 6 8.49 9.10 -2.30
C PRO A 6 8.89 8.27 -3.52
N ASN A 7 10.19 8.08 -3.74
CA ASN A 7 10.72 7.33 -4.88
C ASN A 7 10.17 5.89 -4.97
N GLN A 8 9.92 5.24 -3.83
CA GLN A 8 9.41 3.87 -3.75
C GLN A 8 7.88 3.78 -3.88
N GLY A 9 7.17 4.88 -4.15
CA GLY A 9 5.72 4.87 -4.34
C GLY A 9 4.89 4.68 -3.06
N THR A 10 5.51 4.82 -1.88
CA THR A 10 4.80 4.85 -0.59
C THR A 10 4.14 6.21 -0.35
N CYS A 11 3.77 6.52 0.89
CA CYS A 11 3.15 7.80 1.26
C CYS A 11 3.97 8.54 2.30
N TYR A 12 4.41 9.75 1.98
CA TYR A 12 5.02 10.68 2.94
C TYR A 12 3.96 11.63 3.47
N ASN A 13 3.64 11.50 4.75
CA ASN A 13 2.65 12.33 5.42
C ASN A 13 3.15 12.72 6.81
N GLN A 14 3.13 14.02 7.11
CA GLN A 14 3.47 14.52 8.44
C GLN A 14 2.20 14.83 9.24
N ARG A 15 2.20 14.51 10.54
CA ARG A 15 1.09 14.79 11.46
C ARG A 15 1.61 15.60 12.65
N PRO A 16 1.01 16.76 12.98
CA PRO A 16 1.42 17.50 14.17
C PRO A 16 1.16 16.65 15.42
N ILE A 17 2.06 16.72 16.40
CA ILE A 17 1.90 16.08 17.71
C ILE A 17 1.65 17.09 18.85
N VAL A 18 1.93 18.37 18.59
CA VAL A 18 1.65 19.50 19.48
C VAL A 18 0.34 20.19 19.11
N SER A 19 -0.26 20.86 20.10
CA SER A 19 -1.47 21.67 19.98
C SER A 19 -1.17 23.16 20.12
N VAL A 20 -2.13 23.99 19.68
CA VAL A 20 -2.02 25.44 19.83
C VAL A 20 -2.09 25.79 21.32
N GLY A 21 -1.03 26.42 21.83
CA GLY A 21 -0.90 26.81 23.23
C GLY A 21 0.10 25.98 24.02
N ASP A 22 0.64 24.91 23.44
CA ASP A 22 1.71 24.13 24.06
C ASP A 22 3.01 24.95 24.11
N GLU A 23 3.67 24.93 25.27
CA GLU A 23 5.04 25.45 25.41
C GLU A 23 6.01 24.40 24.85
N VAL A 24 6.89 24.80 23.94
CA VAL A 24 7.84 23.90 23.27
C VAL A 24 9.27 24.39 23.41
N GLU A 25 10.21 23.45 23.49
CA GLU A 25 11.62 23.75 23.64
C GLU A 25 12.39 23.68 22.31
N LYS A 26 13.55 24.35 22.24
CA LYS A 26 14.40 24.30 21.05
C LYS A 26 14.93 22.87 20.85
N GLY A 27 14.54 22.25 19.74
CA GLY A 27 14.94 20.88 19.38
C GLY A 27 13.85 19.84 19.63
N GLU A 28 12.71 20.25 20.20
CA GLU A 28 11.55 19.38 20.37
C GLU A 28 10.90 19.02 19.02
N ILE A 29 10.42 17.78 18.92
CA ILE A 29 9.75 17.28 17.73
C ILE A 29 8.31 17.78 17.74
N LEU A 30 7.92 18.53 16.70
CA LEU A 30 6.57 19.13 16.62
C LEU A 30 5.60 18.32 15.76
N ALA A 31 6.11 17.42 14.93
CA ALA A 31 5.31 16.60 14.03
C ALA A 31 5.98 15.26 13.74
N ASP A 32 5.18 14.21 13.71
CA ASP A 32 5.58 12.88 13.27
C ASP A 32 5.60 12.79 11.75
N GLY A 33 6.63 12.13 11.22
CA GLY A 33 6.71 11.73 9.82
C GLY A 33 6.03 10.38 9.54
N PRO A 34 6.22 9.81 8.34
CA PRO A 34 5.85 8.43 8.09
C PRO A 34 6.65 7.48 8.99
N SER A 35 5.97 6.45 9.52
CA SER A 35 6.58 5.45 10.42
C SER A 35 7.22 6.06 11.68
N MET A 36 6.54 7.05 12.27
CA MET A 36 6.91 7.64 13.56
C MET A 36 5.68 7.67 14.48
N GLU A 37 5.95 7.62 15.78
CA GLU A 37 4.95 7.82 16.83
C GLU A 37 5.58 8.62 17.98
N LYS A 38 5.06 9.81 18.26
CA LYS A 38 5.52 10.72 19.32
C LYS A 38 7.03 10.98 19.29
N GLY A 39 7.58 11.18 18.09
CA GLY A 39 9.00 11.42 17.88
C GLY A 39 9.88 10.17 17.85
N GLU A 40 9.34 8.98 18.11
CA GLU A 40 10.08 7.73 18.03
C GLU A 40 9.85 7.01 16.69
N LEU A 41 10.81 6.17 16.29
CA LEU A 41 10.71 5.37 15.07
C LEU A 41 9.74 4.20 15.26
N ALA A 42 8.67 4.17 14.47
CA ALA A 42 7.60 3.16 14.52
C ALA A 42 7.40 2.49 13.15
N LEU A 43 8.29 1.56 12.80
CA LEU A 43 8.29 0.88 11.49
C LEU A 43 7.16 -0.15 11.31
N GLY A 44 6.54 -0.60 12.40
CA GLY A 44 5.57 -1.68 12.38
C GLY A 44 4.58 -1.57 13.52
N ARG A 45 3.94 -2.69 13.86
CA ARG A 45 2.93 -2.78 14.92
C ARG A 45 3.25 -3.93 15.86
N ASN A 46 3.11 -3.69 17.15
CA ASN A 46 3.14 -4.73 18.17
C ASN A 46 1.80 -5.46 18.15
N VAL A 47 1.83 -6.79 18.09
CA VAL A 47 0.66 -7.66 17.98
C VAL A 47 0.79 -8.83 18.94
N MET A 48 -0.33 -9.49 19.27
CA MET A 48 -0.30 -10.68 20.11
C MET A 48 0.15 -11.90 19.30
N VAL A 49 1.31 -12.45 19.65
CA VAL A 49 1.89 -13.60 18.94
C VAL A 49 1.78 -14.86 19.76
N GLY A 50 1.35 -15.96 19.13
CA GLY A 50 1.37 -17.32 19.70
C GLY A 50 2.38 -18.21 18.98
N PHE A 51 3.27 -18.85 19.73
CA PHE A 51 4.14 -19.91 19.20
C PHE A 51 3.47 -21.27 19.36
N MET A 52 2.90 -21.81 18.29
CA MET A 52 2.24 -23.11 18.28
C MET A 52 2.15 -23.65 16.84
N THR A 53 1.85 -24.92 16.67
CA THR A 53 1.53 -25.49 15.34
C THR A 53 0.03 -25.53 15.14
N TRP A 54 -0.47 -25.14 13.97
CA TRP A 54 -1.91 -25.09 13.71
C TRP A 54 -2.24 -25.68 12.33
N ASP A 55 -2.77 -26.91 12.32
CA ASP A 55 -3.22 -27.67 11.14
C ASP A 55 -2.29 -27.64 9.92
N GLY A 56 -0.98 -27.45 10.13
CA GLY A 56 0.00 -27.30 9.08
C GLY A 56 -0.03 -25.97 8.31
N TYR A 57 -0.94 -25.04 8.64
CA TYR A 57 -1.01 -23.74 7.97
C TYR A 57 0.21 -22.85 8.26
N ASN A 58 0.89 -23.05 9.39
CA ASN A 58 2.16 -22.40 9.69
C ASN A 58 3.36 -23.35 9.49
N TYR A 59 3.29 -24.24 8.50
CA TYR A 59 4.43 -25.07 8.11
C TYR A 59 5.61 -24.21 7.63
N GLU A 60 6.84 -24.61 7.96
CA GLU A 60 8.08 -23.84 7.72
C GLU A 60 8.00 -22.40 8.24
N ASP A 61 8.00 -21.43 7.34
CA ASP A 61 8.00 -19.98 7.61
C ASP A 61 6.62 -19.36 7.32
N ALA A 62 5.59 -20.18 7.13
CA ALA A 62 4.24 -19.68 6.94
C ALA A 62 3.69 -19.04 8.23
N ILE A 63 2.94 -17.97 8.07
CA ILE A 63 2.34 -17.20 9.15
C ILE A 63 0.82 -17.27 9.03
N ILE A 64 0.15 -17.53 10.14
CA ILE A 64 -1.31 -17.42 10.23
C ILE A 64 -1.65 -16.09 10.90
N MET A 65 -2.59 -15.36 10.32
CA MET A 65 -3.01 -14.04 10.79
C MET A 65 -4.50 -14.05 11.14
N SER A 66 -4.87 -13.35 12.20
CA SER A 66 -6.27 -13.08 12.54
C SER A 66 -6.88 -12.06 11.57
N GLU A 67 -8.10 -12.32 11.14
CA GLU A 67 -8.92 -11.39 10.34
C GLU A 67 -9.09 -10.03 11.05
N ARG A 68 -9.00 -9.99 12.39
CA ARG A 68 -9.03 -8.75 13.18
C ARG A 68 -8.03 -7.72 12.66
N LEU A 69 -6.81 -8.14 12.34
CA LEU A 69 -5.74 -7.26 11.86
C LEU A 69 -6.06 -6.63 10.49
N VAL A 70 -6.85 -7.32 9.67
CA VAL A 70 -7.32 -6.87 8.35
C VAL A 70 -8.50 -5.91 8.50
N LYS A 71 -9.44 -6.23 9.42
CA LYS A 71 -10.60 -5.40 9.76
C LYS A 71 -10.17 -4.06 10.35
N ASP A 72 -9.23 -4.08 11.29
CA ASP A 72 -8.72 -2.91 12.01
C ASP A 72 -7.69 -2.09 11.21
N ASP A 73 -7.43 -2.46 9.94
CA ASP A 73 -6.48 -1.78 9.06
C ASP A 73 -5.05 -1.65 9.65
N VAL A 74 -4.63 -2.62 10.47
CA VAL A 74 -3.37 -2.56 11.25
C VAL A 74 -2.15 -2.47 10.33
N TYR A 75 -2.15 -3.24 9.25
CA TYR A 75 -1.08 -3.32 8.25
C TYR A 75 -1.49 -2.74 6.89
N THR A 76 -2.51 -1.88 6.85
CA THR A 76 -2.94 -1.21 5.62
C THR A 76 -1.98 -0.08 5.27
N SER A 77 -1.39 -0.13 4.07
CA SER A 77 -0.48 0.88 3.57
C SER A 77 -1.13 1.77 2.51
N ILE A 78 -0.60 2.99 2.38
CA ILE A 78 -0.99 3.92 1.32
C ILE A 78 0.14 3.98 0.30
N HIS A 79 -0.20 3.68 -0.94
CA HIS A 79 0.69 3.77 -2.09
C HIS A 79 0.23 4.90 -3.00
N ILE A 80 1.18 5.66 -3.54
CA ILE A 80 0.92 6.72 -4.51
C ILE A 80 1.65 6.31 -5.79
N GLU A 81 0.88 5.85 -6.77
CA GLU A 81 1.39 5.46 -8.08
C GLU A 81 1.29 6.65 -9.03
N GLU A 82 2.31 6.80 -9.88
CA GLU A 82 2.38 7.84 -10.89
C GLU A 82 2.23 7.17 -12.26
N TYR A 83 1.26 7.66 -13.04
CA TYR A 83 1.08 7.25 -14.42
C TYR A 83 1.18 8.47 -15.32
N GLU A 84 1.86 8.33 -16.45
CA GLU A 84 2.06 9.44 -17.38
C GLU A 84 1.59 9.10 -18.79
N SER A 85 1.02 10.11 -19.45
CA SER A 85 0.61 10.06 -20.85
C SER A 85 1.21 11.23 -21.59
N GLU A 86 1.90 10.95 -22.68
CA GLU A 86 2.52 11.95 -23.53
C GLU A 86 1.82 12.01 -24.87
N ALA A 87 1.55 13.23 -25.33
CA ALA A 87 1.13 13.52 -26.70
C ALA A 87 2.34 13.98 -27.50
N ARG A 88 2.63 13.25 -28.59
CA ARG A 88 3.83 13.43 -29.40
C ARG A 88 3.51 13.79 -30.84
N ASP A 89 4.41 14.51 -31.49
CA ASP A 89 4.37 14.69 -32.94
C ASP A 89 4.81 13.42 -33.65
N THR A 90 3.90 12.83 -34.42
CA THR A 90 4.21 11.67 -35.27
C THR A 90 4.34 12.10 -36.73
N LYS A 91 4.89 11.22 -37.57
CA LYS A 91 5.00 11.47 -39.02
C LYS A 91 3.64 11.64 -39.71
N LEU A 92 2.58 11.06 -39.14
CA LEU A 92 1.22 11.07 -39.70
C LEU A 92 0.38 12.24 -39.16
N GLY A 93 0.88 12.95 -38.15
CA GLY A 93 0.20 14.04 -37.47
C GLY A 93 0.49 14.06 -35.96
N PRO A 94 0.12 15.14 -35.25
CA PRO A 94 0.24 15.20 -33.80
C PRO A 94 -0.74 14.22 -33.13
N GLU A 95 -0.29 13.58 -32.05
CA GLU A 95 -1.22 12.95 -31.10
C GLU A 95 -1.94 14.02 -30.29
N GLU A 96 -3.22 13.80 -30.00
CA GLU A 96 -4.05 14.76 -29.29
C GLU A 96 -4.61 14.14 -28.02
N ILE A 97 -4.57 14.90 -26.92
CA ILE A 97 -5.29 14.59 -25.69
C ILE A 97 -6.69 15.16 -25.83
N THR A 98 -7.69 14.28 -25.87
CA THR A 98 -9.08 14.67 -26.12
C THR A 98 -10.06 13.68 -25.49
N ARG A 99 -11.26 14.17 -25.21
CA ARG A 99 -12.41 13.37 -24.78
C ARG A 99 -13.05 12.59 -25.93
N ASP A 100 -12.85 13.00 -27.19
CA ASP A 100 -13.44 12.33 -28.36
C ASP A 100 -12.65 11.08 -28.77
N ILE A 101 -12.84 10.00 -28.01
CA ILE A 101 -12.13 8.73 -28.21
C ILE A 101 -13.01 7.77 -29.03
N PRO A 102 -12.48 7.16 -30.11
CA PRO A 102 -13.26 6.21 -30.92
C PRO A 102 -13.61 4.94 -30.11
N ASN A 103 -14.82 4.41 -30.33
CA ASN A 103 -15.29 3.13 -29.77
C ASN A 103 -15.39 3.10 -28.22
N VAL A 104 -15.51 4.25 -27.58
CA VAL A 104 -15.69 4.36 -26.12
C VAL A 104 -17.09 4.88 -25.82
N GLY A 105 -17.82 4.18 -24.95
CA GLY A 105 -19.17 4.59 -24.51
C GLY A 105 -19.15 5.75 -23.50
N GLU A 106 -20.29 6.43 -23.35
CA GLU A 106 -20.39 7.60 -22.45
C GLU A 106 -20.06 7.28 -20.99
N ASP A 107 -20.37 6.07 -20.52
CA ASP A 107 -20.08 5.63 -19.15
C ASP A 107 -18.58 5.70 -18.82
N ALA A 108 -17.72 5.32 -19.77
CA ALA A 108 -16.27 5.36 -19.60
C ALA A 108 -15.71 6.80 -19.66
N LEU A 109 -16.43 7.74 -20.29
CA LEU A 109 -16.05 9.15 -20.38
C LEU A 109 -16.56 9.97 -19.18
N ARG A 110 -17.39 9.38 -18.31
CA ARG A 110 -18.09 10.09 -17.22
C ARG A 110 -17.15 10.86 -16.28
N ASN A 111 -15.98 10.31 -15.99
CA ASN A 111 -15.02 10.93 -15.06
C ASN A 111 -13.98 11.82 -15.75
N LEU A 112 -13.92 11.84 -17.09
CA LEU A 112 -13.05 12.74 -17.84
C LEU A 112 -13.66 14.14 -17.88
N ASP A 113 -12.81 15.16 -17.95
CA ASP A 113 -13.19 16.55 -18.19
C ASP A 113 -13.41 16.82 -19.70
N GLU A 114 -13.56 18.09 -20.07
CA GLU A 114 -13.72 18.51 -21.48
C GLU A 114 -12.47 18.26 -22.32
N ARG A 115 -11.29 18.21 -21.69
CA ARG A 115 -9.99 17.95 -22.34
C ARG A 115 -9.69 16.47 -22.48
N GLY A 116 -10.49 15.59 -21.86
CA GLY A 116 -10.25 14.15 -21.83
C GLY A 116 -9.34 13.71 -20.68
N ILE A 117 -9.17 14.52 -19.64
CA ILE A 117 -8.32 14.22 -18.48
C ILE A 117 -9.20 13.86 -17.28
N ILE A 118 -8.81 12.83 -16.52
CA ILE A 118 -9.54 12.40 -15.33
C ILE A 118 -9.59 13.49 -14.26
N ARG A 119 -10.76 13.66 -13.62
CA ARG A 119 -10.90 14.61 -12.50
C ARG A 119 -10.24 14.11 -11.20
N VAL A 120 -9.67 15.04 -10.44
CA VAL A 120 -9.18 14.79 -9.08
C VAL A 120 -10.34 14.36 -8.17
N GLY A 121 -10.09 13.35 -7.33
CA GLY A 121 -11.09 12.77 -6.42
C GLY A 121 -11.98 11.69 -7.05
N ALA A 122 -11.81 11.36 -8.34
CA ALA A 122 -12.50 10.23 -8.94
C ALA A 122 -11.98 8.90 -8.37
N GLU A 123 -12.90 7.99 -8.06
CA GLU A 123 -12.58 6.57 -7.86
C GLU A 123 -12.50 5.89 -9.21
N VAL A 124 -11.38 5.20 -9.45
CA VAL A 124 -11.10 4.51 -10.72
C VAL A 124 -10.79 3.04 -10.46
N LYS A 125 -11.21 2.20 -11.39
CA LYS A 125 -10.98 0.75 -11.41
C LYS A 125 -10.09 0.38 -12.59
N ASP A 126 -9.60 -0.85 -12.57
CA ASP A 126 -8.81 -1.42 -13.66
C ASP A 126 -9.52 -1.24 -15.01
N GLY A 127 -8.80 -0.68 -15.99
CA GLY A 127 -9.32 -0.42 -17.34
C GLY A 127 -10.02 0.94 -17.54
N ASP A 128 -10.33 1.68 -16.46
CA ASP A 128 -10.89 3.02 -16.56
C ASP A 128 -9.91 3.99 -17.23
N LEU A 129 -10.45 4.99 -17.94
CA LEU A 129 -9.65 5.99 -18.64
C LEU A 129 -9.10 7.03 -17.67
N LEU A 130 -7.79 7.25 -17.72
CA LEU A 130 -7.10 8.31 -16.99
C LEU A 130 -6.87 9.54 -17.87
N VAL A 131 -6.41 9.31 -19.10
CA VAL A 131 -6.15 10.36 -20.07
C VAL A 131 -6.56 9.87 -21.45
N GLY A 132 -7.58 10.48 -22.02
CA GLY A 132 -8.03 10.26 -23.39
C GLY A 132 -6.97 10.73 -24.36
N LYS A 133 -6.47 9.82 -25.20
CA LYS A 133 -5.45 10.12 -26.21
C LYS A 133 -5.79 9.44 -27.52
N VAL A 134 -5.67 10.20 -28.61
CA VAL A 134 -5.87 9.70 -29.95
C VAL A 134 -4.63 9.91 -30.80
N THR A 135 -4.29 8.88 -31.59
CA THR A 135 -3.16 8.92 -32.53
C THR A 135 -3.70 8.84 -33.97
N PRO A 136 -3.26 9.73 -34.88
CA PRO A 136 -3.62 9.64 -36.30
C PRO A 136 -3.21 8.28 -36.89
N LYS A 137 -4.12 7.63 -37.59
CA LYS A 137 -3.85 6.39 -38.35
C LYS A 137 -3.60 6.73 -39.80
N GLY A 138 -2.64 6.02 -40.40
CA GLY A 138 -2.50 6.01 -41.85
C GLY A 138 -3.71 5.32 -42.48
N VAL A 139 -3.99 5.64 -43.74
CA VAL A 139 -5.06 4.99 -44.50
C VAL A 139 -4.69 3.53 -44.71
N THR A 140 -5.30 2.63 -43.95
CA THR A 140 -5.25 1.18 -44.17
C THR A 140 -6.26 0.80 -45.25
N GLU A 141 -5.85 0.02 -46.25
CA GLU A 141 -6.79 -0.58 -47.19
C GLU A 141 -7.68 -1.58 -46.44
N LEU A 142 -8.96 -1.26 -46.33
CA LEU A 142 -9.98 -2.14 -45.75
C LEU A 142 -10.14 -3.40 -46.62
N THR A 143 -10.31 -4.57 -45.97
CA THR A 143 -10.62 -5.82 -46.69
C THR A 143 -12.01 -5.77 -47.34
N ALA A 144 -12.32 -6.72 -48.23
CA ALA A 144 -13.63 -6.75 -48.89
C ALA A 144 -14.79 -6.87 -47.89
N GLU A 145 -14.59 -7.60 -46.80
CA GLU A 145 -15.55 -7.78 -45.70
C GLU A 145 -15.74 -6.48 -44.90
N GLU A 146 -14.67 -5.78 -44.56
CA GLU A 146 -14.72 -4.49 -43.86
C GLU A 146 -15.36 -3.40 -44.71
N ARG A 147 -15.09 -3.38 -46.03
CA ARG A 147 -15.76 -2.47 -46.99
C ARG A 147 -17.26 -2.74 -47.05
N LEU A 148 -17.67 -4.00 -47.02
CA LEU A 148 -19.08 -4.37 -46.99
C LEU A 148 -19.76 -3.93 -45.69
N LEU A 149 -19.13 -4.19 -44.54
CA LEU A 149 -19.62 -3.72 -43.24
C LEU A 149 -19.76 -2.19 -43.21
N HIS A 150 -18.75 -1.48 -43.72
CA HIS A 150 -18.74 -0.03 -43.82
C HIS A 150 -19.90 0.51 -44.68
N ALA A 151 -20.19 -0.13 -45.81
CA ALA A 151 -21.29 0.22 -46.69
C ALA A 151 -22.68 -0.06 -46.08
N ILE A 152 -22.80 -1.07 -45.22
CA ILE A 152 -24.06 -1.44 -44.55
C ILE A 152 -24.36 -0.52 -43.36
N PHE A 153 -23.37 -0.27 -42.51
CA PHE A 153 -23.55 0.47 -41.26
C PHE A 153 -23.32 1.99 -41.40
N GLY A 154 -22.69 2.44 -42.49
CA GLY A 154 -22.43 3.86 -42.73
C GLY A 154 -21.49 4.52 -41.70
N GLU A 155 -20.85 3.74 -40.83
CA GLU A 155 -19.93 4.23 -39.81
C GLU A 155 -18.67 4.78 -40.46
N LYS A 156 -18.52 6.10 -40.61
CA LYS A 156 -17.26 6.69 -41.10
C LYS A 156 -16.08 6.11 -40.33
N ALA A 157 -15.14 5.47 -41.04
CA ALA A 157 -13.92 4.98 -40.42
C ALA A 157 -13.20 6.20 -39.82
N ARG A 158 -13.19 6.29 -38.49
CA ARG A 158 -12.48 7.36 -37.81
C ARG A 158 -11.00 7.20 -38.12
N GLU A 159 -10.37 8.27 -38.61
CA GLU A 159 -8.95 8.29 -39.02
C GLU A 159 -7.97 8.26 -37.82
N VAL A 160 -8.48 7.99 -36.62
CA VAL A 160 -7.72 8.03 -35.37
C VAL A 160 -7.83 6.71 -34.60
N ARG A 161 -6.78 6.40 -33.84
CA ARG A 161 -6.70 5.25 -32.92
C ARG A 161 -6.80 5.71 -31.49
N ASP A 162 -7.53 4.97 -30.65
CA ASP A 162 -7.42 5.10 -29.20
C ASP A 162 -6.03 4.61 -28.72
N THR A 163 -5.26 5.51 -28.14
CA THR A 163 -3.98 5.27 -27.46
C THR A 163 -4.00 5.86 -26.04
N SER A 164 -5.20 5.97 -25.46
CA SER A 164 -5.46 6.54 -24.14
C SER A 164 -4.74 5.79 -23.03
N LEU A 165 -4.37 6.55 -21.99
CA LEU A 165 -3.87 5.99 -20.74
C LEU A 165 -5.04 5.43 -19.95
N ARG A 166 -4.95 4.15 -19.58
CA ARG A 166 -5.93 3.43 -18.76
C ARG A 166 -5.28 2.98 -17.46
N VAL A 167 -6.09 2.80 -16.43
CA VAL A 167 -5.66 2.20 -15.17
C VAL A 167 -5.17 0.78 -15.44
N PRO A 168 -3.93 0.42 -15.07
CA PRO A 168 -3.44 -0.95 -15.24
C PRO A 168 -4.18 -1.92 -14.31
N HIS A 169 -4.03 -3.21 -14.55
CA HIS A 169 -4.59 -4.24 -13.66
C HIS A 169 -3.99 -4.14 -12.24
N GLY A 170 -4.84 -4.16 -11.22
CA GLY A 170 -4.48 -3.89 -9.83
C GLY A 170 -4.14 -2.42 -9.55
N GLY A 171 -4.41 -1.53 -10.51
CA GLY A 171 -4.08 -0.11 -10.46
C GLY A 171 -5.17 0.77 -9.83
N GLY A 172 -6.34 0.19 -9.54
CA GLY A 172 -7.50 0.93 -9.02
C GLY A 172 -7.23 1.70 -7.73
N GLY A 173 -7.90 2.84 -7.57
CA GLY A 173 -7.71 3.74 -6.44
C GLY A 173 -8.43 5.06 -6.61
N ILE A 174 -7.99 6.07 -5.87
CA ILE A 174 -8.55 7.43 -5.92
C ILE A 174 -7.55 8.36 -6.59
N ILE A 175 -8.00 9.16 -7.56
CA ILE A 175 -7.15 10.19 -8.18
C ILE A 175 -6.83 11.26 -7.14
N HIS A 176 -5.56 11.38 -6.79
CA HIS A 176 -5.08 12.34 -5.80
C HIS A 176 -4.71 13.69 -6.40
N ASP A 177 -4.01 13.65 -7.53
CA ASP A 177 -3.50 14.85 -8.19
C ASP A 177 -3.32 14.57 -9.69
N VAL A 178 -3.41 15.63 -10.48
CA VAL A 178 -3.19 15.59 -11.93
C VAL A 178 -2.37 16.80 -12.32
N LYS A 179 -1.22 16.56 -12.96
CA LYS A 179 -0.32 17.61 -13.43
C LYS A 179 -0.25 17.57 -14.94
N VAL A 180 -0.48 18.72 -15.55
CA VAL A 180 -0.38 18.90 -17.00
C VAL A 180 0.81 19.82 -17.26
N PHE A 181 1.70 19.37 -18.13
CA PHE A 181 2.86 20.12 -18.60
C PHE A 181 2.70 20.35 -20.10
N ASN A 182 2.87 21.59 -20.54
CA ASN A 182 2.72 21.97 -21.94
C ASN A 182 3.99 22.63 -22.45
N ARG A 183 4.42 22.25 -23.66
CA ARG A 183 5.57 22.89 -24.30
C ARG A 183 5.34 24.38 -24.55
N GLU A 184 4.11 24.77 -24.86
CA GLU A 184 3.75 26.17 -25.14
C GLU A 184 3.85 27.07 -23.91
N ASP A 185 3.63 26.51 -22.72
CA ASP A 185 3.72 27.24 -21.44
C ASP A 185 5.17 27.40 -20.95
N GLY A 186 6.15 26.87 -21.70
CA GLY A 186 7.58 26.94 -21.38
C GLY A 186 8.10 25.80 -20.51
N ASP A 187 7.32 24.72 -20.33
CA ASP A 187 7.78 23.54 -19.61
C ASP A 187 8.85 22.78 -20.42
N GLU A 188 9.91 22.32 -19.72
CA GLU A 188 10.93 21.47 -20.33
C GLU A 188 10.39 20.05 -20.55
N LEU A 189 10.03 19.76 -21.81
CA LEU A 189 9.54 18.44 -22.24
C LEU A 189 10.55 17.73 -23.16
N PRO A 190 10.56 16.38 -23.18
CA PRO A 190 11.39 15.63 -24.11
C PRO A 190 11.15 16.03 -25.57
N PRO A 191 12.16 15.94 -26.46
CA PRO A 191 12.01 16.29 -27.87
C PRO A 191 10.83 15.54 -28.52
N GLY A 192 9.97 16.26 -29.22
CA GLY A 192 8.78 15.69 -29.87
C GLY A 192 7.54 15.50 -28.98
N VAL A 193 7.61 15.73 -27.66
CA VAL A 193 6.44 15.74 -26.75
C VAL A 193 5.82 17.13 -26.64
N ASN A 194 4.57 17.31 -27.05
CA ASN A 194 3.88 18.61 -26.97
C ASN A 194 3.21 18.83 -25.62
N GLN A 195 2.66 17.76 -25.05
CA GLN A 195 1.94 17.79 -23.78
C GLN A 195 2.21 16.50 -23.01
N LEU A 196 2.43 16.63 -21.71
CA LEU A 196 2.63 15.53 -20.77
C LEU A 196 1.60 15.66 -19.65
N VAL A 197 0.80 14.62 -19.43
CA VAL A 197 -0.16 14.55 -18.32
C VAL A 197 0.29 13.48 -17.36
N ARG A 198 0.55 13.85 -16.11
CA ARG A 198 0.85 12.95 -15.00
C ARG A 198 -0.35 12.84 -14.08
N VAL A 199 -0.75 11.61 -13.80
CA VAL A 199 -1.88 11.28 -12.92
C VAL A 199 -1.35 10.50 -11.73
N TYR A 200 -1.70 10.96 -10.53
CA TYR A 200 -1.33 10.33 -9.27
C TYR A 200 -2.52 9.57 -8.71
N ILE A 201 -2.39 8.26 -8.58
CA ILE A 201 -3.43 7.40 -8.00
C ILE A 201 -3.00 6.97 -6.59
N VAL A 202 -3.83 7.30 -5.62
CA VAL A 202 -3.69 6.79 -4.25
C VAL A 202 -4.40 5.46 -4.13
N GLN A 203 -3.65 4.45 -3.71
CA GLN A 203 -4.14 3.11 -3.46
C GLN A 203 -4.00 2.78 -1.98
N LYS A 204 -5.06 2.24 -1.39
CA LYS A 204 -4.98 1.60 -0.07
C LYS A 204 -4.75 0.11 -0.30
N ARG A 205 -3.60 -0.40 0.12
CA ARG A 205 -3.29 -1.82 0.04
C ARG A 205 -3.46 -2.43 1.43
N LYS A 206 -4.49 -3.26 1.57
CA LYS A 206 -4.69 -4.08 2.77
C LYS A 206 -3.74 -5.27 2.73
N ILE A 207 -3.34 -5.74 3.90
CA ILE A 207 -2.59 -6.99 4.05
C ILE A 207 -3.45 -8.17 3.55
N SER A 208 -2.82 -9.10 2.86
CA SER A 208 -3.47 -10.23 2.21
C SER A 208 -2.63 -11.50 2.28
N GLU A 209 -3.24 -12.65 2.00
CA GLU A 209 -2.52 -13.92 1.87
C GLU A 209 -1.49 -13.83 0.73
N GLY A 210 -0.29 -14.33 0.98
CA GLY A 210 0.86 -14.17 0.07
C GLY A 210 1.76 -12.97 0.41
N ASP A 211 1.29 -12.02 1.23
CA ASP A 211 2.14 -10.92 1.68
C ASP A 211 3.22 -11.41 2.65
N LYS A 212 4.37 -10.74 2.59
CA LYS A 212 5.55 -11.09 3.38
C LYS A 212 5.65 -10.22 4.62
N MET A 213 5.84 -10.86 5.76
CA MET A 213 6.11 -10.21 7.03
C MET A 213 7.48 -10.61 7.60
N ALA A 214 8.01 -9.78 8.48
CA ALA A 214 9.23 -10.08 9.20
C ALA A 214 9.23 -9.44 10.59
N GLY A 215 9.84 -10.13 11.55
CA GLY A 215 10.23 -9.55 12.83
C GLY A 215 11.64 -8.98 12.78
N ARG A 216 12.06 -8.33 13.87
CA ARG A 216 13.37 -7.68 14.00
C ARG A 216 14.52 -8.68 14.14
N HIS A 217 14.22 -9.92 14.50
CA HIS A 217 15.19 -11.00 14.76
C HIS A 217 15.45 -11.89 13.54
N GLY A 218 15.18 -11.38 12.32
CA GLY A 218 15.41 -12.10 11.06
C GLY A 218 14.43 -13.24 10.79
N ASN A 219 13.42 -13.44 11.65
CA ASN A 219 12.27 -14.28 11.37
C ASN A 219 11.45 -13.60 10.26
N LYS A 220 11.27 -14.30 9.15
CA LYS A 220 10.50 -13.85 7.99
C LYS A 220 9.47 -14.93 7.67
N GLY A 221 8.35 -14.51 7.13
CA GLY A 221 7.33 -15.45 6.72
C GLY A 221 6.35 -14.86 5.73
N VAL A 222 5.59 -15.73 5.10
CA VAL A 222 4.52 -15.37 4.18
C VAL A 222 3.21 -15.71 4.85
N ILE A 223 2.23 -14.82 4.76
CA ILE A 223 0.89 -15.08 5.28
C ILE A 223 0.28 -16.20 4.44
N SER A 224 0.10 -17.36 5.04
CA SER A 224 -0.48 -18.52 4.37
C SER A 224 -2.00 -18.56 4.48
N LYS A 225 -2.52 -18.05 5.59
CA LYS A 225 -3.96 -18.03 5.86
C LYS A 225 -4.34 -16.88 6.78
N ILE A 226 -5.44 -16.23 6.45
CA ILE A 226 -6.14 -15.31 7.34
C ILE A 226 -7.34 -16.06 7.93
N LEU A 227 -7.35 -16.26 9.25
CA LEU A 227 -8.43 -16.99 9.95
C LEU A 227 -9.45 -16.03 10.55
N PRO A 228 -10.75 -16.40 10.55
CA PRO A 228 -11.76 -15.71 11.35
C PRO A 228 -11.36 -15.61 12.83
N GLU A 229 -11.83 -14.56 13.51
CA GLU A 229 -11.45 -14.29 14.91
C GLU A 229 -11.93 -15.40 15.85
N GLU A 230 -13.07 -16.01 15.56
CA GLU A 230 -13.66 -17.12 16.30
C GLU A 230 -12.87 -18.44 16.18
N ASP A 231 -12.06 -18.59 15.14
CA ASP A 231 -11.22 -19.77 14.90
C ASP A 231 -9.81 -19.60 15.51
N MET A 232 -9.47 -18.39 15.97
CA MET A 232 -8.19 -18.11 16.61
C MET A 232 -8.18 -18.61 18.06
N PRO A 233 -7.06 -19.18 18.54
CA PRO A 233 -6.86 -19.40 19.98
C PRO A 233 -6.95 -18.08 20.74
N TYR A 234 -7.40 -18.15 21.99
CA TYR A 234 -7.65 -16.96 22.81
C TYR A 234 -7.03 -17.09 24.20
N LEU A 235 -6.65 -15.97 24.78
CA LEU A 235 -6.21 -15.88 26.16
C LEU A 235 -7.37 -16.21 27.12
N PRO A 236 -7.10 -16.56 28.40
CA PRO A 236 -8.15 -16.86 29.38
C PRO A 236 -9.16 -15.72 29.61
N ASP A 237 -8.82 -14.48 29.22
CA ASP A 237 -9.71 -13.32 29.26
C ASP A 237 -10.59 -13.16 28.00
N GLY A 238 -10.47 -14.07 27.04
CA GLY A 238 -11.19 -14.08 25.77
C GLY A 238 -10.49 -13.31 24.64
N THR A 239 -9.32 -12.71 24.87
CA THR A 239 -8.61 -11.96 23.83
C THR A 239 -8.01 -12.91 22.80
N PRO A 240 -8.36 -12.82 21.50
CA PRO A 240 -7.80 -13.69 20.48
C PRO A 240 -6.33 -13.36 20.18
N ILE A 241 -5.56 -14.37 19.76
CA ILE A 241 -4.22 -14.20 19.22
C ILE A 241 -4.30 -13.52 17.86
N ASP A 242 -3.33 -12.64 17.57
CA ASP A 242 -3.28 -11.91 16.28
C ASP A 242 -2.48 -12.68 15.22
N ILE A 243 -1.36 -13.27 15.61
CA ILE A 243 -0.46 -13.97 14.71
C ILE A 243 0.02 -15.28 15.35
N MET A 244 -0.04 -16.38 14.60
CA MET A 244 0.58 -17.65 15.01
C MET A 244 1.84 -17.94 14.22
N LEU A 245 2.93 -18.21 14.94
CA LEU A 245 4.24 -18.56 14.38
C LEU A 245 4.62 -20.00 14.74
N ASN A 246 5.39 -20.63 13.85
CA ASN A 246 5.89 -21.97 14.09
C ASN A 246 7.03 -21.98 15.11
N PRO A 247 6.91 -22.71 16.24
CA PRO A 247 7.97 -22.79 17.24
C PRO A 247 9.25 -23.46 16.71
N LEU A 248 9.15 -24.34 15.70
CA LEU A 248 10.31 -25.05 15.15
C LEU A 248 11.30 -24.13 14.42
N GLY A 249 10.84 -22.95 14.00
CA GLY A 249 11.67 -21.95 13.33
C GLY A 249 12.68 -21.26 14.25
N VAL A 250 12.51 -21.34 15.58
CA VAL A 250 13.38 -20.64 16.55
C VAL A 250 14.65 -21.44 16.86
N PRO A 251 14.60 -22.73 17.28
CA PRO A 251 15.81 -23.46 17.63
C PRO A 251 16.75 -23.68 16.44
N SER A 252 16.19 -23.90 15.25
CA SER A 252 16.98 -24.13 14.03
C SER A 252 17.77 -22.90 13.59
N ARG A 253 17.29 -21.68 13.91
CA ARG A 253 17.91 -20.41 13.51
C ARG A 253 18.68 -19.72 14.63
N MET A 254 18.59 -20.23 15.86
CA MET A 254 19.26 -19.67 17.03
C MET A 254 18.92 -18.19 17.28
N ASN A 255 17.73 -17.73 16.87
CA ASN A 255 17.26 -16.35 17.06
C ASN A 255 16.34 -16.24 18.28
N ILE A 256 16.89 -16.60 19.44
CA ILE A 256 16.21 -16.66 20.75
C ILE A 256 15.67 -15.27 21.17
N GLY A 257 16.29 -14.19 20.70
CA GLY A 257 15.88 -12.82 21.02
C GLY A 257 14.40 -12.52 20.77
N GLN A 258 13.77 -13.14 19.76
CA GLN A 258 12.33 -12.95 19.51
C GLN A 258 11.44 -13.51 20.63
N VAL A 259 11.91 -14.54 21.34
CA VAL A 259 11.18 -15.13 22.47
C VAL A 259 11.32 -14.23 23.70
N LEU A 260 12.53 -13.70 23.93
CA LEU A 260 12.76 -12.71 24.99
C LEU A 260 11.97 -11.41 24.74
N GLU A 261 11.91 -10.95 23.48
CA GLU A 261 11.07 -9.83 23.05
C GLU A 261 9.58 -10.09 23.34
N LEU A 262 9.09 -11.30 23.05
CA LEU A 262 7.70 -11.68 23.35
C LEU A 262 7.43 -11.66 24.85
N HIS A 263 8.30 -12.27 25.66
CA HIS A 263 8.16 -12.31 27.12
C HIS A 263 8.11 -10.91 27.73
N LEU A 264 9.11 -10.08 27.40
CA LEU A 264 9.19 -8.71 27.89
C LEU A 264 8.03 -7.86 27.37
N GLY A 265 7.63 -8.05 26.11
CA GLY A 265 6.50 -7.35 25.50
C GLY A 265 5.15 -7.69 26.15
N MET A 266 4.93 -8.96 26.53
CA MET A 266 3.72 -9.35 27.27
C MET A 266 3.66 -8.70 28.65
N ALA A 267 4.77 -8.71 29.39
CA ALA A 267 4.86 -8.07 30.69
C ALA A 267 4.66 -6.54 30.58
N ALA A 268 5.35 -5.91 29.63
CA ALA A 268 5.25 -4.48 29.36
C ALA A 268 3.82 -4.06 28.98
N ARG A 269 3.12 -4.85 28.15
CA ARG A 269 1.72 -4.60 27.79
C ARG A 269 0.81 -4.63 29.02
N ARG A 270 1.02 -5.60 29.93
CA ARG A 270 0.20 -5.75 31.13
C ARG A 270 0.45 -4.67 32.18
N LEU A 271 1.71 -4.22 32.29
CA LEU A 271 2.11 -3.14 33.20
C LEU A 271 1.88 -1.74 32.60
N GLY A 272 1.59 -1.63 31.31
CA GLY A 272 1.44 -0.34 30.62
C GLY A 272 2.76 0.41 30.45
N LEU A 273 3.87 -0.31 30.29
CA LEU A 273 5.23 0.24 30.23
C LEU A 273 5.74 0.33 28.80
N HIS A 274 6.54 1.38 28.54
CA HIS A 274 7.42 1.46 27.39
C HIS A 274 8.82 1.00 27.81
N VAL A 275 9.38 0.04 27.09
CA VAL A 275 10.67 -0.59 27.45
C VAL A 275 11.71 -0.33 26.38
N ALA A 276 12.90 0.08 26.81
CA ALA A 276 14.09 0.20 25.98
C ALA A 276 15.11 -0.85 26.41
N SER A 277 15.66 -1.59 25.45
CA SER A 277 16.73 -2.56 25.67
C SER A 277 17.88 -2.25 24.70
N PRO A 278 18.91 -1.50 25.13
CA PRO A 278 20.03 -1.12 24.27
C PRO A 278 20.81 -2.32 23.70
N VAL A 279 21.41 -2.11 22.53
CA VAL A 279 22.23 -3.14 21.90
C VAL A 279 23.51 -3.36 22.73
N PHE A 280 23.76 -4.62 23.13
CA PHE A 280 24.87 -5.07 24.00
C PHE A 280 24.85 -4.58 25.45
N ASP A 281 23.86 -3.78 25.85
CA ASP A 281 23.65 -3.32 27.24
C ASP A 281 22.16 -3.33 27.59
N GLY A 282 21.48 -4.38 27.13
CA GLY A 282 20.05 -4.56 27.26
C GLY A 282 19.64 -5.34 28.51
N ALA A 283 18.33 -5.52 28.67
CA ALA A 283 17.75 -6.37 29.69
C ALA A 283 18.32 -7.80 29.62
N ARG A 284 18.71 -8.33 30.78
CA ARG A 284 19.17 -9.72 30.96
C ARG A 284 17.98 -10.64 31.21
N GLU A 285 18.23 -11.95 31.20
CA GLU A 285 17.20 -12.96 31.41
C GLU A 285 16.47 -12.79 32.75
N GLU A 286 17.21 -12.55 33.83
CA GLU A 286 16.62 -12.30 35.16
C GLU A 286 15.74 -11.05 35.16
N ASP A 287 16.15 -9.95 34.52
CA ASP A 287 15.34 -8.73 34.42
C ASP A 287 13.99 -9.03 33.73
N VAL A 288 14.01 -9.85 32.67
CA VAL A 288 12.79 -10.26 31.95
C VAL A 288 11.88 -11.12 32.84
N TRP A 289 12.45 -12.08 33.58
CA TRP A 289 11.67 -12.94 34.48
C TRP A 289 11.10 -12.18 35.67
N GLU A 290 11.86 -11.26 36.27
CA GLU A 290 11.39 -10.37 37.33
C GLU A 290 10.25 -9.48 36.83
N THR A 291 10.36 -8.91 35.62
CA THR A 291 9.29 -8.10 35.03
C THR A 291 8.01 -8.92 34.79
N LEU A 292 8.14 -10.20 34.40
CA LEU A 292 6.99 -11.11 34.27
C LEU A 292 6.31 -11.37 35.63
N GLU A 293 7.08 -11.59 36.68
CA GLU A 293 6.55 -11.79 38.04
C GLU A 293 5.85 -10.52 38.56
N GLU A 294 6.43 -9.34 38.34
CA GLU A 294 5.81 -8.05 38.65
C GLU A 294 4.49 -7.86 37.91
N ALA A 295 4.41 -8.33 36.66
CA ALA A 295 3.17 -8.33 35.87
C ALA A 295 2.15 -9.39 36.33
N GLY A 296 2.48 -10.23 37.32
CA GLY A 296 1.63 -11.33 37.79
C GLY A 296 1.50 -12.46 36.76
N MET A 297 2.55 -12.69 35.97
CA MET A 297 2.64 -13.76 34.97
C MET A 297 3.58 -14.88 35.44
N SER A 298 3.47 -16.05 34.81
CA SER A 298 4.45 -17.14 35.02
C SER A 298 5.83 -16.72 34.51
N ARG A 299 6.91 -17.16 35.17
CA ARG A 299 8.30 -16.89 34.73
C ARG A 299 8.61 -17.39 33.32
N ASP A 300 7.90 -18.42 32.85
CA ASP A 300 8.06 -18.93 31.49
C ASP A 300 7.16 -18.25 30.45
N ALA A 301 6.38 -17.24 30.87
CA ALA A 301 5.42 -16.47 30.07
C ALA A 301 4.37 -17.31 29.32
N LYS A 302 4.25 -18.61 29.62
CA LYS A 302 3.27 -19.49 28.98
C LYS A 302 1.91 -19.34 29.64
N THR A 303 0.86 -19.49 28.84
CA THR A 303 -0.52 -19.49 29.29
C THR A 303 -1.28 -20.60 28.58
N VAL A 304 -2.36 -21.05 29.21
CA VAL A 304 -3.38 -21.86 28.55
C VAL A 304 -4.11 -20.97 27.53
N LEU A 305 -4.44 -21.55 26.38
CA LEU A 305 -5.13 -20.95 25.25
C LEU A 305 -6.32 -21.82 24.84
#